data_AF-A0A3M6T612-F1
#
_entry.id   AF-A0A3M6T612-F1
#
_cell.length_a   1.000
_cell.length_b   1.000
_cell.length_c   1.000
_cell.angle_alpha   90.00
_cell.angle_beta   90.00
_cell.angle_gamma   90.00
#
_symmetry.space_group_name_H-M   'P 1'
#
loop_
_entity.id
_entity.type
_entity.pdbx_description
1 polymer ?
#
loop_
_entity_poly.entity_id
_entity_poly.type
_entity_poly.pdbx_seq_one_letter_code
_entity_poly.pdbx_strand_id
1 'polypeptide(L)'
;VKNKPLFHRISSPHSLIKYYVVVIGSGYGTSIAASRCSRAGQSECVLERGKEWLLGDFPETFRKAPEHAQVNFGGKGRKLGQPSDLHELIVTDDLAVVQGCGLGGGSLVNANVGLEAEPGVFQDPAWLEELRYDVDQLLTIDQQHFVDIIKPTPYPDNYPPLKKT
;
A
#
# COMPACT_ATOMS: atom_id res chain seq x y z
N VAL A 1 16.55 -6.66 -22.88
CA VAL A 1 16.88 -5.86 -21.69
C VAL A 1 17.95 -6.63 -20.92
N LYS A 2 19.22 -6.24 -21.04
CA LYS A 2 20.36 -6.96 -20.44
C LYS A 2 20.61 -6.43 -19.02
N ASN A 3 20.78 -7.35 -18.07
CA ASN A 3 21.17 -7.18 -16.66
C ASN A 3 20.27 -6.28 -15.80
N LYS A 4 19.10 -6.79 -15.41
CA LYS A 4 18.40 -6.28 -14.21
C LYS A 4 19.16 -6.78 -12.97
N PRO A 5 19.34 -5.96 -11.92
CA PRO A 5 19.96 -6.42 -10.68
C PRO A 5 19.12 -7.55 -10.08
N LEU A 6 19.79 -8.60 -9.58
CA LEU A 6 19.10 -9.70 -8.92
C LEU A 6 18.81 -9.31 -7.47
N PHE A 7 17.55 -9.04 -7.16
CA PHE A 7 17.10 -8.82 -5.79
C PHE A 7 16.63 -10.13 -5.17
N HIS A 8 16.97 -10.36 -3.89
CA HIS A 8 16.52 -11.53 -3.16
C HIS A 8 15.03 -11.39 -2.83
N ARG A 9 14.26 -12.44 -3.12
CA ARG A 9 12.84 -12.53 -2.76
C ARG A 9 12.70 -12.97 -1.30
N ILE A 10 11.83 -12.31 -0.56
CA ILE A 10 11.53 -12.67 0.84
C ILE A 10 10.31 -13.60 0.97
N SER A 11 9.55 -13.76 -0.11
CA SER A 11 8.42 -14.71 -0.15
C SER A 11 8.90 -16.16 0.04
N SER A 12 8.09 -16.94 0.77
CA SER A 12 8.33 -18.36 1.02
C SER A 12 7.08 -19.20 0.68
N PRO A 13 7.22 -20.51 0.43
CA PRO A 13 6.08 -21.37 0.14
C PRO A 13 5.06 -21.36 1.29
N HIS A 14 3.78 -21.25 0.96
CA HIS A 14 2.69 -21.28 1.96
C HIS A 14 2.64 -22.57 2.79
N SER A 15 3.27 -23.66 2.33
CA SER A 15 3.40 -24.91 3.10
C SER A 15 4.25 -24.75 4.36
N LEU A 16 5.00 -23.66 4.49
CA LEU A 16 5.83 -23.37 5.66
C LEU A 16 5.11 -22.54 6.72
N ILE A 17 3.81 -22.23 6.54
CA ILE A 17 3.04 -21.45 7.50
C ILE A 17 2.97 -22.18 8.85
N LYS A 18 3.77 -21.70 9.81
CA LYS A 18 3.78 -22.08 11.22
C LYS A 18 4.09 -20.84 12.06
N TYR A 19 3.08 -20.00 12.25
CA TYR A 19 3.20 -18.70 12.89
C TYR A 19 2.08 -18.49 13.90
N TYR A 20 2.35 -17.73 14.96
CA TYR A 20 1.35 -17.37 15.97
C TYR A 20 0.44 -16.24 15.51
N VAL A 21 0.97 -15.32 14.71
CA VAL A 21 0.24 -14.17 14.17
C VAL A 21 0.18 -14.28 12.65
N VAL A 22 -1.02 -14.15 12.09
CA VAL A 22 -1.22 -14.09 10.64
C VAL A 22 -1.74 -12.70 10.28
N VAL A 23 -0.96 -11.98 9.49
CA VAL A 23 -1.31 -10.66 8.96
C VAL A 23 -1.77 -10.82 7.52
N ILE A 24 -2.99 -10.40 7.20
CA ILE A 24 -3.57 -10.55 5.86
C ILE A 24 -3.41 -9.25 5.08
N GLY A 25 -2.69 -9.31 3.96
CA GLY A 25 -2.34 -8.16 3.13
C GLY A 25 -1.07 -7.46 3.60
N SER A 26 -0.44 -6.72 2.70
CA SER A 26 0.87 -6.08 2.93
C SER A 26 0.89 -4.57 2.66
N GLY A 27 -0.25 -3.90 2.79
CA GLY A 27 -0.33 -2.43 2.72
C GLY A 27 0.24 -1.71 3.95
N TYR A 28 0.06 -0.40 4.05
CA TYR A 28 0.61 0.42 5.14
C TYR A 28 0.22 -0.09 6.54
N GLY A 29 -1.09 -0.22 6.81
CA GLY A 29 -1.57 -0.62 8.14
C GLY A 29 -1.07 -2.00 8.56
N THR A 30 -1.11 -2.97 7.65
CA THR A 30 -0.70 -4.34 7.94
C THR A 30 0.83 -4.49 8.01
N SER A 31 1.58 -3.73 7.21
CA SER A 31 3.05 -3.68 7.30
C SER A 31 3.51 -3.10 8.65
N ILE A 32 2.82 -2.06 9.14
CA ILE A 32 3.08 -1.52 10.48
C ILE A 32 2.73 -2.57 11.54
N ALA A 33 1.55 -3.18 11.46
CA ALA A 33 1.14 -4.22 12.41
C ALA A 33 2.14 -5.39 12.46
N ALA A 34 2.54 -5.94 11.30
CA ALA A 34 3.53 -7.00 11.21
C ALA A 34 4.88 -6.58 11.81
N SER A 35 5.36 -5.38 11.49
CA SER A 35 6.60 -4.83 12.06
C SER A 35 6.54 -4.72 13.58
N ARG A 36 5.42 -4.24 14.13
CA ARG A 36 5.23 -4.13 15.59
C ARG A 36 5.14 -5.50 16.26
N CYS A 37 4.42 -6.47 15.68
CA CYS A 37 4.38 -7.85 16.17
C CYS A 37 5.77 -8.49 16.20
N SER A 38 6.54 -8.36 15.11
CA SER A 38 7.91 -8.87 15.00
C SER A 38 8.82 -8.31 16.08
N ARG A 39 8.78 -6.99 16.29
CA ARG A 39 9.57 -6.29 17.32
C ARG A 39 9.15 -6.64 18.75
N ALA A 40 7.92 -7.12 18.94
CA ALA A 40 7.45 -7.68 20.20
C ALA A 40 7.82 -9.16 20.39
N GLY A 41 8.67 -9.72 19.51
CA GLY A 41 9.15 -11.10 19.59
C GLY A 41 8.09 -12.14 19.21
N GLN A 42 7.01 -11.73 18.54
CA GLN A 42 6.02 -12.67 18.04
C GLN A 42 6.56 -13.41 16.81
N SER A 43 6.00 -14.58 16.53
CA SER A 43 6.22 -15.27 15.26
C SER A 43 5.05 -14.94 14.33
N GLU A 44 5.32 -14.13 13.32
CA GLU A 44 4.31 -13.66 12.36
C GLU A 44 4.59 -14.08 10.92
N CYS A 45 3.52 -14.19 10.13
CA CYS A 45 3.61 -14.20 8.68
C CYS A 45 2.66 -13.19 8.05
N VAL A 46 3.09 -12.62 6.92
CA VAL A 46 2.25 -11.78 6.06
C VAL A 46 1.79 -12.62 4.88
N LEU A 47 0.47 -12.69 4.67
CA LEU A 47 -0.14 -13.33 3.51
C LEU A 47 -0.60 -12.25 2.53
N GLU A 48 0.11 -12.15 1.41
CA GLU A 48 -0.22 -11.25 0.32
C GLU A 48 -0.78 -12.04 -0.86
N ARG A 49 -1.86 -11.54 -1.47
CA ARG A 49 -2.48 -12.17 -2.65
C ARG A 49 -1.65 -11.93 -3.91
N GLY A 50 -1.09 -10.73 -4.04
CA GLY A 50 -0.31 -10.32 -5.20
C GLY A 50 1.13 -10.82 -5.19
N LYS A 51 1.87 -10.41 -6.21
CA LYS A 51 3.28 -10.79 -6.41
C LYS A 51 4.21 -9.91 -5.57
N GLU A 52 5.39 -10.42 -5.26
CA GLU A 52 6.52 -9.60 -4.80
C GLU A 52 7.13 -8.88 -6.02
N TRP A 53 6.88 -7.58 -6.16
CA TRP A 53 7.38 -6.78 -7.28
C TRP A 53 8.76 -6.23 -6.95
N LEU A 54 9.78 -6.65 -7.69
CA LEU A 54 11.16 -6.19 -7.50
C LEU A 54 11.48 -5.02 -8.44
N LEU A 55 12.59 -4.34 -8.18
CA LEU A 55 13.09 -3.32 -9.09
C LEU A 55 13.30 -3.90 -10.49
N GLY A 56 12.71 -3.23 -11.47
CA GLY A 56 12.68 -3.66 -12.86
C GLY A 56 11.49 -4.56 -13.21
N ASP A 57 10.73 -5.13 -12.26
CA ASP A 57 9.54 -5.92 -12.61
C ASP A 57 8.38 -5.01 -13.08
N PHE A 58 8.38 -3.75 -12.69
CA PHE A 58 7.32 -2.79 -12.99
C PHE A 58 7.22 -2.41 -14.48
N PRO A 59 6.00 -2.11 -14.98
CA PRO A 59 5.82 -1.60 -16.33
C PRO A 59 6.45 -0.21 -16.47
N GLU A 60 7.43 -0.10 -17.38
CA GLU A 60 8.11 1.18 -17.67
C GLU A 60 7.32 2.06 -18.66
N THR A 61 6.24 1.56 -19.26
CA THR A 61 5.42 2.31 -20.23
C THR A 61 3.93 2.04 -20.05
N PHE A 62 3.10 3.05 -20.33
CA PHE A 62 1.64 2.93 -20.27
C PHE A 62 1.09 1.82 -21.18
N ARG A 63 1.74 1.54 -22.31
CA ARG A 63 1.32 0.46 -23.21
C ARG A 63 1.48 -0.93 -22.59
N LYS A 64 2.42 -1.10 -21.66
CA LYS A 64 2.66 -2.37 -20.93
C LYS A 64 1.84 -2.49 -19.66
N ALA A 65 1.34 -1.38 -19.10
CA ALA A 65 0.55 -1.39 -17.87
C ALA A 65 -0.66 -2.35 -17.90
N PRO A 66 -1.43 -2.49 -19.02
CA PRO A 66 -2.53 -3.44 -19.08
C PRO A 66 -2.12 -4.91 -18.90
N GLU A 67 -0.86 -5.28 -19.20
CA GLU A 67 -0.34 -6.64 -19.00
C GLU A 67 -0.19 -7.00 -17.50
N HIS A 68 -0.29 -5.99 -16.63
CA HIS A 68 -0.20 -6.11 -15.18
C HIS A 68 -1.43 -5.50 -14.51
N ALA A 69 -2.56 -5.47 -15.22
CA ALA A 69 -3.83 -4.98 -14.70
C ALA A 69 -4.88 -6.09 -14.68
N GLN A 70 -5.70 -6.04 -13.64
CA GLN A 70 -6.90 -6.86 -13.48
C GLN A 70 -8.11 -5.94 -13.28
N VAL A 71 -9.26 -6.39 -13.77
CA VAL A 71 -10.52 -5.65 -13.64
C VAL A 71 -11.58 -6.57 -13.07
N ASN A 72 -12.19 -6.13 -11.97
CA ASN A 72 -13.31 -6.80 -11.33
C ASN A 72 -14.57 -5.96 -11.52
N PHE A 73 -15.51 -6.46 -12.33
CA PHE A 73 -16.79 -5.80 -12.54
C PHE A 73 -17.79 -6.25 -11.47
N GLY A 74 -17.90 -5.46 -10.40
CA GLY A 74 -18.83 -5.67 -9.29
C GLY A 74 -20.27 -5.83 -9.78
N GLY A 75 -21.02 -6.73 -9.15
CA GLY A 75 -22.41 -7.04 -9.53
C GLY A 75 -22.59 -7.95 -10.75
N LYS A 76 -21.57 -8.11 -11.62
CA LYS A 76 -21.67 -8.89 -12.87
C LYS A 76 -20.81 -10.15 -12.90
N GLY A 77 -20.03 -10.41 -11.85
CA GLY A 77 -19.18 -11.61 -11.72
C GLY A 77 -18.07 -11.74 -12.76
N ARG A 78 -17.83 -10.69 -13.56
CA ARG A 78 -16.85 -10.70 -14.65
C ARG A 78 -15.49 -10.22 -14.13
N LYS A 79 -14.44 -11.00 -14.40
CA LYS A 79 -13.05 -10.67 -14.08
C LYS A 79 -12.18 -10.73 -15.33
N LEU A 80 -11.27 -9.76 -15.48
CA LEU A 80 -10.23 -9.72 -16.52
C LEU A 80 -8.85 -9.64 -15.84
N GLY A 81 -7.81 -10.16 -16.49
CA GLY A 81 -6.45 -10.24 -15.92
C GLY A 81 -6.28 -11.36 -14.90
N GLN A 82 -5.11 -11.45 -14.28
CA GLN A 82 -4.85 -12.42 -13.23
C GLN A 82 -5.16 -11.83 -11.84
N PRO A 83 -5.70 -12.62 -10.88
CA PRO A 83 -5.98 -12.14 -9.53
C PRO A 83 -4.78 -11.55 -8.77
N SER A 84 -3.56 -11.87 -9.23
CA SER A 84 -2.27 -11.43 -8.65
C SER A 84 -1.61 -10.26 -9.40
N ASP A 85 -2.27 -9.68 -10.41
CA ASP A 85 -1.70 -8.59 -11.22
C ASP A 85 -1.75 -7.25 -10.48
N LEU A 86 -0.73 -6.40 -10.72
CA LEU A 86 -0.39 -5.22 -9.92
C LEU A 86 -1.54 -4.24 -9.73
N HIS A 87 -2.20 -3.84 -10.82
CA HIS A 87 -3.25 -2.83 -10.79
C HIS A 87 -4.61 -3.52 -10.77
N GLU A 88 -5.38 -3.40 -9.69
CA GLU A 88 -6.75 -3.85 -9.66
C GLU A 88 -7.72 -2.69 -9.76
N LEU A 89 -8.56 -2.73 -10.80
CA LEU A 89 -9.68 -1.84 -10.97
C LEU A 89 -10.98 -2.57 -10.58
N ILE A 90 -11.61 -2.14 -9.50
CA ILE A 90 -12.94 -2.62 -9.10
C ILE A 90 -13.95 -1.61 -9.64
N VAL A 91 -14.76 -2.04 -10.60
CA VAL A 91 -15.78 -1.22 -11.26
C VAL A 91 -17.15 -1.69 -10.79
N THR A 92 -17.86 -0.84 -10.06
CA THR A 92 -19.27 -1.02 -9.72
C THR A 92 -20.13 -0.08 -10.58
N ASP A 93 -21.45 -0.06 -10.37
CA ASP A 93 -22.34 0.80 -11.15
C ASP A 93 -22.13 2.30 -10.84
N ASP A 94 -21.74 2.64 -9.60
CA ASP A 94 -21.62 4.03 -9.13
C ASP A 94 -20.20 4.44 -8.68
N LEU A 95 -19.29 3.47 -8.52
CA LEU A 95 -17.93 3.70 -7.99
C LEU A 95 -16.90 2.87 -8.73
N ALA A 96 -15.75 3.49 -9.03
CA ALA A 96 -14.56 2.80 -9.48
C ALA A 96 -13.44 2.97 -8.43
N VAL A 97 -12.83 1.86 -8.01
CA VAL A 97 -11.72 1.83 -7.06
C VAL A 97 -10.49 1.29 -7.76
N VAL A 98 -9.36 1.99 -7.59
CA VAL A 98 -8.04 1.51 -8.04
C VAL A 98 -7.24 1.14 -6.79
N GLN A 99 -6.72 -0.09 -6.76
CA GLN A 99 -5.85 -0.56 -5.68
C GLN A 99 -4.66 -1.35 -6.21
N GLY A 100 -3.58 -1.38 -5.42
CA GLY A 100 -2.40 -2.19 -5.70
C GLY A 100 -2.53 -3.60 -5.15
N CYS A 101 -2.16 -4.61 -5.93
CA CYS A 101 -2.11 -6.02 -5.54
C CYS A 101 -0.68 -6.55 -5.67
N GLY A 102 -0.01 -6.69 -4.53
CA GLY A 102 1.40 -7.07 -4.47
C GLY A 102 1.99 -6.80 -3.10
N LEU A 103 3.20 -7.31 -2.84
CA LEU A 103 3.90 -7.09 -1.57
C LEU A 103 4.22 -5.60 -1.39
N GLY A 104 3.46 -4.90 -0.53
CA GLY A 104 3.45 -3.44 -0.37
C GLY A 104 2.05 -2.82 -0.61
N GLY A 105 1.14 -3.55 -1.27
CA GLY A 105 -0.23 -3.12 -1.54
C GLY A 105 -0.30 -1.81 -2.33
N GLY A 106 -1.11 -0.87 -1.85
CA GLY A 106 -1.31 0.43 -2.50
C GLY A 106 -0.05 1.29 -2.64
N SER A 107 0.99 1.08 -1.81
CA SER A 107 2.24 1.84 -1.92
C SER A 107 2.99 1.58 -3.23
N LEU A 108 2.70 0.46 -3.91
CA LEU A 108 3.32 0.10 -5.19
C LEU A 108 2.79 0.92 -6.37
N VAL A 109 1.62 1.54 -6.22
CA VAL A 109 0.89 2.18 -7.34
C VAL A 109 0.38 3.59 -7.02
N ASN A 110 0.51 4.05 -5.77
CA ASN A 110 0.14 5.41 -5.40
C ASN A 110 1.15 6.43 -5.94
N ALA A 111 0.80 7.72 -5.83
CA ALA A 111 1.67 8.81 -6.29
C ALA A 111 2.79 9.18 -5.30
N ASN A 112 2.99 8.39 -4.24
CA ASN A 112 3.93 8.68 -3.15
C ASN A 112 3.78 10.09 -2.54
N VAL A 113 2.56 10.62 -2.50
CA VAL A 113 2.24 11.91 -1.89
C VAL A 113 1.86 11.66 -0.43
N GLY A 114 2.64 12.19 0.49
CA GLY A 114 2.30 12.26 1.92
C GLY A 114 1.77 13.66 2.25
N LEU A 115 0.59 13.73 2.86
CA LEU A 115 -0.01 14.97 3.34
C LEU A 115 -0.41 14.79 4.79
N GLU A 116 -0.20 15.83 5.58
CA GLU A 116 -0.70 15.91 6.94
C GLU A 116 -2.20 16.20 6.90
N ALA A 117 -2.95 15.55 7.77
CA ALA A 117 -4.37 15.83 7.91
C ALA A 117 -4.55 17.15 8.69
N GLU A 118 -5.41 18.03 8.19
CA GLU A 118 -5.78 19.25 8.92
C GLU A 118 -6.47 18.88 10.25
N PRO A 119 -6.19 19.58 11.37
CA PRO A 119 -6.80 19.25 12.66
C PRO A 119 -8.34 19.20 12.64
N GLY A 120 -8.97 20.00 11.79
CA GLY A 120 -10.42 20.01 11.60
C GLY A 120 -10.99 18.68 11.06
N VAL A 121 -10.20 17.86 10.36
CA VAL A 121 -10.64 16.55 9.84
C VAL A 121 -11.06 15.63 10.99
N PHE A 122 -10.37 15.68 12.13
CA PHE A 122 -10.64 14.82 13.29
C PHE A 122 -11.80 15.32 14.15
N GLN A 123 -12.31 16.53 13.90
CA GLN A 123 -13.49 17.04 14.61
C GLN A 123 -14.80 16.46 14.06
N ASP A 124 -14.77 15.84 12.87
CA ASP A 124 -15.94 15.23 12.25
C ASP A 124 -16.50 14.09 13.14
N PRO A 125 -17.79 14.12 13.51
CA PRO A 125 -18.41 13.07 14.31
C PRO A 125 -18.50 11.70 13.61
N ALA A 126 -18.19 11.61 12.32
CA ALA A 126 -18.03 10.34 11.62
C ALA A 126 -16.82 9.53 12.11
N TRP A 127 -15.82 10.18 12.72
CA TRP A 127 -14.72 9.47 13.38
C TRP A 127 -15.14 8.90 14.73
N LEU A 128 -14.60 7.72 15.05
CA LEU A 128 -14.78 7.07 16.34
C LEU A 128 -14.34 7.98 17.47
N GLU A 129 -15.07 7.93 18.58
CA GLU A 129 -14.84 8.80 19.74
C GLU A 129 -13.43 8.61 20.31
N GLU A 130 -12.96 7.36 20.33
CA GLU A 130 -11.64 6.98 20.80
C GLU A 130 -10.52 7.63 19.98
N LEU A 131 -10.69 7.74 18.65
CA LEU A 131 -9.73 8.43 17.79
C LEU A 131 -9.72 9.94 18.04
N ARG A 132 -10.89 10.52 18.33
CA ARG A 132 -11.01 11.96 18.60
C ARG A 132 -10.41 12.34 19.96
N TYR A 133 -10.47 11.44 20.94
CA TYR A 133 -9.83 11.63 22.24
C TYR A 133 -8.31 11.43 22.22
N ASP A 134 -7.79 10.65 21.27
CA ASP A 134 -6.36 10.36 21.12
C ASP A 134 -5.68 11.20 20.02
N VAL A 135 -6.36 12.23 19.51
CA VAL A 135 -5.90 13.01 18.36
C VAL A 135 -4.56 13.70 18.61
N ASP A 136 -4.31 14.16 19.84
CA ASP A 136 -3.05 14.81 20.20
C ASP A 136 -1.88 13.82 20.08
N GLN A 137 -2.06 12.58 20.51
CA GLN A 137 -1.04 11.53 20.37
C GLN A 137 -0.83 11.15 18.90
N LEU A 138 -1.92 11.03 18.12
CA LEU A 138 -1.87 10.76 16.69
C LEU A 138 -1.07 11.83 15.94
N LEU A 139 -1.34 13.11 16.20
CA LEU A 139 -0.74 14.26 15.52
C LEU A 139 0.66 14.63 16.02
N THR A 140 1.14 14.04 17.11
CA THR A 140 2.47 14.35 17.64
C THR A 140 3.39 13.14 17.58
N ILE A 141 3.04 12.05 18.29
CA ILE A 141 3.91 10.89 18.45
C ILE A 141 3.84 10.00 17.21
N ASP A 142 2.64 9.65 16.76
CA ASP A 142 2.48 8.69 15.66
C ASP A 142 2.84 9.31 14.31
N GLN A 143 2.54 10.58 14.10
CA GLN A 143 3.00 11.33 12.94
C GLN A 143 4.53 11.41 12.90
N GLN A 144 5.20 11.65 14.04
CA GLN A 144 6.67 11.65 14.07
C GLN A 144 7.24 10.27 13.74
N HIS A 145 6.65 9.18 14.25
CA HIS A 145 7.05 7.82 13.86
C HIS A 145 6.91 7.60 12.35
N PHE A 146 5.84 8.10 11.72
CA PHE A 146 5.67 8.05 10.27
C PHE A 146 6.81 8.80 9.57
N VAL A 147 7.13 10.02 9.98
CA VAL A 147 8.22 10.82 9.39
C VAL A 147 9.56 10.12 9.52
N ASP A 148 9.87 9.53 10.67
CA ASP A 148 11.15 8.87 10.92
C ASP A 148 11.34 7.59 10.06
N ILE A 149 10.25 6.87 9.82
CA ILE A 149 10.25 5.61 9.06
C ILE A 149 10.18 5.87 7.55
N ILE A 150 9.20 6.67 7.11
CA ILE A 150 8.92 6.91 5.68
C ILE A 150 9.85 7.97 5.10
N LYS A 151 10.36 8.89 5.94
CA LYS A 151 11.28 9.96 5.56
C LYS A 151 10.77 10.77 4.36
N PRO A 152 9.54 11.30 4.41
CA PRO A 152 9.01 12.12 3.33
C PRO A 152 9.93 13.33 3.12
N THR A 153 10.05 13.77 1.87
CA THR A 153 10.84 14.95 1.51
C THR A 153 9.91 15.97 0.85
N PRO A 154 9.96 17.25 1.26
CA PRO A 154 9.21 18.30 0.58
C PRO A 154 9.54 18.35 -0.92
N TYR A 155 8.57 18.74 -1.73
CA TYR A 155 8.84 18.99 -3.15
C TYR A 155 9.89 20.10 -3.28
N PRO A 156 11.01 19.88 -3.99
CA PRO A 156 12.10 20.84 -3.97
C PRO A 156 11.72 22.18 -4.63
N ASP A 157 12.10 23.29 -4.01
CA ASP A 157 11.79 24.64 -4.53
C ASP A 157 12.44 24.94 -5.88
N ASN A 158 13.51 24.22 -6.23
CA ASN A 158 14.22 24.36 -7.49
C ASN A 158 13.65 23.49 -8.63
N TYR A 159 12.60 22.70 -8.37
CA TYR A 159 11.90 21.96 -9.40
C TYR A 159 10.84 22.85 -10.07
N PRO A 160 10.42 22.53 -11.31
CA PRO A 160 9.38 23.29 -11.98
C PRO A 160 8.10 23.37 -11.13
N PRO A 161 7.39 24.51 -11.14
CA PRO A 161 6.09 24.60 -10.50
C PRO A 161 5.16 23.54 -11.10
N LEU A 162 4.49 22.80 -10.22
CA LEU A 162 3.54 21.78 -10.65
C LEU A 162 2.41 22.48 -11.42
N LYS A 163 2.11 21.97 -12.62
CA LYS A 163 0.91 22.37 -13.37
C LYS A 163 -0.31 21.83 -12.64
N LYS A 164 -0.77 22.54 -11.61
CA LYS A 164 -2.06 22.29 -10.97
C LYS A 164 -3.14 22.70 -11.98
N THR A 165 -3.73 21.74 -12.67
CA THR A 165 -4.93 21.94 -13.50
C THR A 165 -6.17 22.02 -12.62
#